data_AF-A0A4Q3V024-F1
#
_entry.id   AF-A0A4Q3V024-F1
#
_cell.length_a   1.000
_cell.length_b   1.000
_cell.length_c   1.000
_cell.angle_alpha   90.00
_cell.angle_beta   90.00
_cell.angle_gamma   90.00
#
_symmetry.space_group_name_H-M   'P 1'
#
loop_
_entity.id
_entity.type
_entity.pdbx_description
1 polymer ?
#
loop_
_entity_poly.entity_id
_entity_poly.type
_entity_poly.pdbx_seq_one_letter_code
_entity_poly.pdbx_strand_id
1 'polypeptide(L)'
;MYTPPPKKSKTGLIIGLVVLAVLVCCGGPILFAVGGSYFVLKKGQGFLMCQASLESIQKAAKEYTAEKGHLPTAANWESEIRPYYKAAIKEMSEGQNIIKTIPVEGPIGCAEESGTTGFAINLEVAGKKLDAVKDKSVPLLFEVPKAGKNLAQPYKPSPFDQSPGMMGMSEKRGWYIVPIDGDPYLLGESGRKTPARSGRSGISIDTKSSD
;
A
#
# COMPACT_ATOMS: atom_id res chain seq x y z
N MET A 1 -34.44 29.20 -65.61
CA MET A 1 -33.11 29.51 -65.05
C MET A 1 -32.85 28.53 -63.91
N TYR A 2 -31.86 27.65 -64.04
CA TYR A 2 -31.53 26.63 -63.03
C TYR A 2 -30.40 27.17 -62.15
N THR A 3 -30.69 27.46 -60.89
CA THR A 3 -29.72 27.93 -59.90
C THR A 3 -29.03 26.71 -59.28
N PRO A 4 -27.70 26.54 -59.45
CA PRO A 4 -27.01 25.42 -58.82
C PRO A 4 -27.00 25.59 -57.29
N PRO A 5 -27.18 24.50 -56.52
CA PRO A 5 -27.24 24.56 -55.07
C PRO A 5 -25.89 25.03 -54.49
N PRO A 6 -25.88 25.86 -53.42
CA PRO A 6 -24.64 26.35 -52.84
C PRO A 6 -23.81 25.18 -52.29
N LYS A 7 -22.55 25.07 -52.75
CA LYS A 7 -21.57 24.14 -52.18
C LYS A 7 -21.37 24.47 -50.70
N LYS A 8 -21.88 23.63 -49.80
CA LYS A 8 -21.60 23.72 -48.36
C LYS A 8 -20.08 23.64 -48.16
N SER A 9 -19.51 24.73 -47.65
CA SER A 9 -18.09 24.83 -47.32
C SER A 9 -17.73 23.76 -46.29
N LYS A 10 -16.91 22.79 -46.70
CA LYS A 10 -16.35 21.76 -45.82
C LYS A 10 -15.23 22.32 -44.92
N THR A 11 -14.92 23.60 -45.02
CA THR A 11 -13.82 24.26 -44.30
C THR A 11 -13.96 24.13 -42.79
N GLY A 12 -15.17 24.25 -42.23
CA GLY A 12 -15.40 24.03 -40.79
C GLY A 12 -15.13 22.59 -40.35
N LEU A 13 -15.46 21.61 -41.18
CA LEU A 13 -15.22 20.18 -40.91
C LEU A 13 -13.74 19.84 -41.04
N ILE A 14 -13.05 20.41 -42.02
CA ILE A 14 -11.60 20.23 -42.22
C ILE A 14 -10.81 20.87 -41.06
N ILE A 15 -11.16 22.09 -40.66
CA ILE A 15 -10.53 22.75 -39.51
C ILE A 15 -10.77 21.95 -38.22
N GLY A 16 -12.00 21.45 -38.00
CA GLY A 16 -12.31 20.59 -36.87
C GLY A 16 -11.48 19.30 -36.83
N LEU A 17 -11.28 18.66 -37.98
CA LEU A 17 -10.49 17.41 -38.10
C LEU A 17 -8.99 17.65 -37.87
N VAL A 18 -8.45 18.78 -38.37
CA VAL A 18 -7.05 19.15 -38.17
C VAL A 18 -6.76 19.50 -36.71
N VAL A 19 -7.66 20.24 -36.04
CA VAL A 19 -7.52 20.56 -34.61
C VAL A 19 -7.59 19.28 -33.76
N LEU A 20 -8.51 18.36 -34.07
CA LEU A 20 -8.59 17.07 -33.40
C LEU A 20 -7.32 16.23 -33.61
N ALA A 21 -6.79 16.18 -34.84
CA ALA A 21 -5.58 15.44 -35.16
C ALA A 21 -4.34 15.99 -34.44
N VAL A 22 -4.21 17.32 -34.32
CA VAL A 22 -3.12 17.96 -33.56
C VAL A 22 -3.27 17.73 -32.06
N LEU A 23 -4.51 17.78 -31.53
CA LEU A 23 -4.77 17.45 -30.12
C LEU A 23 -4.48 15.99 -29.80
N VAL A 24 -4.73 15.04 -30.70
CA VAL A 24 -4.42 13.62 -30.46
C VAL A 24 -2.94 13.31 -30.68
N CYS A 25 -2.30 13.91 -31.69
CA CYS A 25 -0.89 13.68 -32.02
C CYS A 25 0.07 14.36 -31.04
N CYS A 26 -0.22 15.60 -30.63
CA CYS A 26 0.67 16.41 -29.79
C CYS A 26 0.14 16.63 -28.36
N GLY A 27 -1.19 16.68 -28.19
CA GLY A 27 -1.83 16.83 -26.87
C GLY A 27 -2.11 15.50 -26.16
N GLY A 28 -2.38 14.44 -26.92
CA GLY A 28 -2.73 13.11 -26.44
C GLY A 28 -1.67 12.50 -25.53
N PRO A 29 -0.37 12.51 -25.91
CA PRO A 29 0.70 12.01 -25.05
C PRO A 29 0.85 12.80 -23.75
N ILE A 30 0.64 14.12 -23.78
CA ILE A 30 0.73 14.97 -22.58
C ILE A 30 -0.46 14.74 -21.66
N LEU A 31 -1.69 14.66 -22.21
CA LEU A 31 -2.90 14.36 -21.46
C LEU A 31 -2.89 12.92 -20.92
N PHE A 32 -2.30 11.96 -21.63
CA PHE A 32 -2.12 10.59 -21.16
C PHE A 32 -0.99 10.49 -20.13
N ALA A 33 0.10 11.25 -20.29
CA ALA A 33 1.16 11.32 -19.31
C ALA A 33 0.68 11.96 -18.00
N VAL A 34 -0.09 13.05 -18.05
CA VAL A 34 -0.62 13.75 -16.87
C VAL A 34 -1.85 13.05 -16.29
N GLY A 35 -2.78 12.59 -17.12
CA GLY A 35 -4.00 11.88 -16.70
C GLY A 35 -3.74 10.43 -16.27
N GLY A 36 -2.86 9.72 -16.96
CA GLY A 36 -2.45 8.36 -16.63
C GLY A 36 -1.62 8.30 -15.36
N SER A 37 -0.67 9.23 -15.16
CA SER A 37 0.07 9.32 -13.90
C SER A 37 -0.83 9.73 -12.73
N TYR A 38 -1.81 10.61 -12.93
CA TYR A 38 -2.77 10.96 -11.87
C TYR A 38 -3.68 9.78 -11.46
N PHE A 39 -4.14 8.97 -12.42
CA PHE A 39 -4.97 7.80 -12.16
C PHE A 39 -4.20 6.69 -11.42
N VAL A 40 -2.96 6.43 -11.85
CA VAL A 40 -2.05 5.51 -11.18
C VAL A 40 -1.75 6.03 -9.77
N LEU A 41 -1.30 7.27 -9.60
CA LEU A 41 -0.98 7.80 -8.27
C LEU A 41 -2.18 7.76 -7.31
N LYS A 42 -3.41 8.01 -7.77
CA LYS A 42 -4.59 7.98 -6.90
C LYS A 42 -5.04 6.56 -6.52
N LYS A 43 -4.90 5.57 -7.41
CA LYS A 43 -5.27 4.16 -7.12
C LYS A 43 -4.21 3.39 -6.33
N GLY A 44 -2.93 3.71 -6.52
CA GLY A 44 -1.81 3.04 -5.86
C GLY A 44 -1.43 3.64 -4.51
N GLN A 45 -1.96 4.83 -4.23
CA GLN A 45 -1.68 5.59 -3.02
C GLN A 45 -1.94 4.77 -1.76
N GLY A 46 -3.04 4.01 -1.70
CA GLY A 46 -3.37 3.17 -0.55
C GLY A 46 -2.35 2.06 -0.25
N PHE A 47 -1.98 1.33 -1.29
CA PHE A 47 -0.97 0.26 -1.22
C PHE A 47 0.41 0.83 -0.84
N LEU A 48 0.84 1.90 -1.51
CA LEU A 48 2.12 2.57 -1.26
C LEU A 48 2.17 3.19 0.14
N MET A 49 1.07 3.78 0.60
CA MET A 49 0.95 4.30 1.97
C MET A 49 1.16 3.20 3.00
N CYS A 50 0.51 2.06 2.80
CA CYS A 50 0.64 0.95 3.72
C CYS A 50 2.07 0.42 3.74
N GLN A 51 2.62 0.12 2.56
CA GLN A 51 3.99 -0.39 2.41
C GLN A 51 5.03 0.55 3.04
N ALA A 52 4.94 1.85 2.78
CA ALA A 52 5.86 2.84 3.35
C ALA A 52 5.79 2.91 4.89
N SER A 53 4.64 2.59 5.48
CA SER A 53 4.43 2.72 6.92
C SER A 53 4.87 1.49 7.72
N LEU A 54 5.03 0.32 7.09
CA LEU A 54 5.31 -0.94 7.80
C LEU A 54 6.62 -0.89 8.58
N GLU A 55 7.68 -0.37 7.96
CA GLU A 55 8.98 -0.24 8.62
C GLU A 55 8.90 0.75 9.79
N SER A 56 8.18 1.85 9.64
CA SER A 56 7.96 2.82 10.73
C SER A 56 7.13 2.23 11.87
N ILE A 57 6.11 1.43 11.58
CA ILE A 57 5.31 0.73 12.60
C ILE A 57 6.18 -0.28 13.35
N GLN A 58 7.00 -1.05 12.62
CA GLN A 58 7.93 -2.00 13.24
C GLN A 58 8.96 -1.29 14.12
N LYS A 59 9.56 -0.21 13.61
CA LYS A 59 10.51 0.64 14.35
C LYS A 59 9.86 1.18 15.62
N ALA A 60 8.63 1.71 15.52
CA ALA A 60 7.87 2.22 16.67
C ALA A 60 7.66 1.16 17.75
N ALA A 61 7.30 -0.07 17.37
CA ALA A 61 7.15 -1.17 18.31
C ALA A 61 8.47 -1.58 18.96
N LYS A 62 9.58 -1.55 18.19
CA LYS A 62 10.93 -1.82 18.71
C LYS A 62 11.39 -0.74 19.69
N GLU A 63 11.16 0.53 19.39
CA GLU A 63 11.48 1.65 20.29
C GLU A 63 10.68 1.60 21.59
N TYR A 64 9.36 1.36 21.49
CA TYR A 64 8.52 1.10 22.66
C TYR A 64 9.11 -0.03 23.51
N THR A 65 9.50 -1.13 22.87
CA THR A 65 10.05 -2.30 23.57
C THR A 65 11.40 -2.01 24.20
N ALA A 66 12.25 -1.20 23.56
CA ALA A 66 13.52 -0.76 24.12
C ALA A 66 13.33 0.10 25.37
N GLU A 67 12.30 0.95 25.40
CA GLU A 67 12.01 1.82 26.54
C GLU A 67 11.26 1.10 27.66
N LYS A 68 10.26 0.28 27.34
CA LYS A 68 9.39 -0.39 28.33
C LYS A 68 9.85 -1.80 28.72
N GLY A 69 10.77 -2.38 27.97
CA GLY A 69 11.33 -3.72 28.23
C GLY A 69 10.41 -4.87 27.83
N HIS A 70 9.27 -4.62 27.18
CA HIS A 70 8.35 -5.62 26.69
C HIS A 70 7.66 -5.18 25.39
N LEU A 71 7.18 -6.15 24.61
CA LEU A 71 6.39 -5.90 23.42
C LEU A 71 5.05 -5.21 23.78
N PRO A 72 4.44 -4.45 22.85
CA PRO A 72 3.15 -3.81 23.08
C PRO A 72 2.08 -4.80 23.54
N THR A 73 1.15 -4.34 24.38
CA THR A 73 0.08 -5.15 24.97
C THR A 73 -1.10 -5.29 24.02
N ALA A 74 -1.77 -6.45 24.07
CA ALA A 74 -2.91 -6.73 23.19
C ALA A 74 -4.02 -5.67 23.26
N ALA A 75 -4.29 -5.12 24.45
CA ALA A 75 -5.38 -4.20 24.67
C ALA A 75 -5.15 -2.81 24.05
N ASN A 76 -3.89 -2.34 24.02
CA ASN A 76 -3.56 -0.93 23.79
C ASN A 76 -2.38 -0.73 22.82
N TRP A 77 -1.98 -1.75 22.07
CA TRP A 77 -0.75 -1.72 21.29
C TRP A 77 -0.66 -0.50 20.34
N GLU A 78 -1.76 -0.09 19.69
CA GLU A 78 -1.70 1.06 18.77
C GLU A 78 -1.40 2.34 19.52
N SER A 79 -2.05 2.56 20.68
CA SER A 79 -1.80 3.75 21.51
C SER A 79 -0.42 3.75 22.14
N GLU A 80 0.10 2.57 22.48
CA GLU A 80 1.43 2.39 23.06
C GLU A 80 2.54 2.74 22.06
N ILE A 81 2.40 2.32 20.80
CA ILE A 81 3.40 2.61 19.77
C ILE A 81 3.19 3.96 19.08
N ARG A 82 1.99 4.57 19.17
CA ARG A 82 1.64 5.84 18.51
C ARG A 82 2.68 6.96 18.67
N PRO A 83 3.19 7.27 19.88
CA PRO A 83 4.18 8.34 20.03
C PRO A 83 5.47 8.05 19.25
N TYR A 84 5.93 6.79 19.25
CA TYR A 84 7.11 6.35 18.51
C TYR A 84 6.87 6.33 17.00
N TYR A 85 5.68 5.90 16.57
CA TYR A 85 5.28 5.93 15.18
C TYR A 85 5.26 7.36 14.63
N LYS A 86 4.70 8.30 15.40
CA LYS A 86 4.71 9.73 15.07
C LYS A 86 6.14 10.28 14.87
N ALA A 87 7.08 9.85 15.70
CA ALA A 87 8.49 10.22 15.54
C ALA A 87 9.09 9.58 14.28
N ALA A 88 8.88 8.28 14.07
CA ALA A 88 9.42 7.53 12.93
C ALA A 88 8.92 8.06 11.57
N ILE A 89 7.64 8.44 11.46
CA ILE A 89 7.13 9.03 10.21
C ILE A 89 7.64 10.45 9.96
N LYS A 90 7.97 11.20 11.03
CA LYS A 90 8.51 12.55 10.89
C LYS A 90 9.88 12.49 10.23
N GLU A 91 10.75 11.60 10.72
CA GLU A 91 12.07 11.33 10.11
C GLU A 91 11.94 10.92 8.64
N MET A 92 10.93 10.11 8.29
CA MET A 92 10.68 9.69 6.91
C MET A 92 10.19 10.85 6.03
N SER A 93 9.28 11.69 6.55
CA SER A 93 8.73 12.83 5.81
C SER A 93 9.78 13.88 5.47
N GLU A 94 10.81 14.03 6.30
CA GLU A 94 11.94 14.93 6.05
C GLU A 94 12.81 14.44 4.87
N GLY A 95 12.73 13.15 4.49
CA GLY A 95 13.47 12.55 3.37
C GLY A 95 12.63 12.19 2.12
N GLN A 96 11.31 12.02 2.25
CA GLN A 96 10.44 11.49 1.18
C GLN A 96 9.10 12.24 1.09
N ASN A 97 9.11 13.44 0.50
CA ASN A 97 7.97 14.37 0.47
C ASN A 97 6.73 13.93 -0.36
N ILE A 98 6.75 12.79 -1.06
CA ILE A 98 5.74 12.46 -2.08
C ILE A 98 4.82 11.29 -1.68
N ILE A 99 5.29 10.39 -0.80
CA ILE A 99 4.53 9.21 -0.38
C ILE A 99 3.87 9.52 0.96
N LYS A 100 2.53 9.49 0.99
CA LYS A 100 1.77 9.60 2.25
C LYS A 100 2.00 8.35 3.08
N THR A 101 1.88 8.45 4.39
CA THR A 101 1.91 7.30 5.32
C THR A 101 0.53 7.04 5.91
N ILE A 102 0.36 5.92 6.61
CA ILE A 102 -0.82 5.66 7.43
C ILE A 102 -0.94 6.80 8.46
N PRO A 103 -2.10 7.46 8.58
CA PRO A 103 -2.30 8.51 9.56
C PRO A 103 -1.93 8.05 10.97
N VAL A 104 -1.26 8.93 11.73
CA VAL A 104 -0.93 8.67 13.15
C VAL A 104 -2.19 8.45 13.99
N GLU A 105 -3.26 9.16 13.62
CA GLU A 105 -4.54 9.10 14.31
C GLU A 105 -5.49 8.12 13.62
N GLY A 106 -6.22 7.37 14.43
CA GLY A 106 -7.14 6.32 13.99
C GLY A 106 -6.57 4.91 14.10
N PRO A 107 -7.30 3.90 13.60
CA PRO A 107 -6.84 2.52 13.51
C PRO A 107 -5.69 2.36 12.53
N ILE A 108 -4.72 1.49 12.84
CA ILE A 108 -3.63 1.16 11.93
C ILE A 108 -4.12 0.09 10.93
N GLY A 109 -4.10 0.43 9.64
CA GLY A 109 -4.64 -0.42 8.58
C GLY A 109 -4.26 0.06 7.18
N CYS A 110 -4.39 -0.81 6.17
CA CYS A 110 -4.22 -0.42 4.78
C CYS A 110 -5.57 -0.01 4.20
N ALA A 111 -5.67 1.21 3.67
CA ALA A 111 -6.83 1.61 2.87
C ALA A 111 -6.53 1.32 1.41
N GLU A 112 -7.31 0.44 0.77
CA GLU A 112 -7.13 0.04 -0.63
C GLU A 112 -8.42 0.14 -1.43
N GLU A 113 -8.34 0.06 -2.75
CA GLU A 113 -9.52 0.11 -3.63
C GLU A 113 -10.52 -1.03 -3.32
N SER A 114 -10.00 -2.20 -2.91
CA SER A 114 -10.81 -3.36 -2.54
C SER A 114 -11.42 -3.31 -1.14
N GLY A 115 -11.05 -2.32 -0.32
CA GLY A 115 -11.53 -2.19 1.06
C GLY A 115 -10.42 -1.75 2.03
N THR A 116 -10.77 -1.63 3.31
CA THR A 116 -9.83 -1.27 4.38
C THR A 116 -9.54 -2.50 5.24
N THR A 117 -8.27 -2.89 5.30
CA THR A 117 -7.77 -3.93 6.21
C THR A 117 -7.25 -3.31 7.50
N GLY A 118 -7.06 -4.14 8.52
CA GLY A 118 -6.45 -3.75 9.79
C GLY A 118 -5.15 -4.48 10.03
N PHE A 119 -4.36 -4.02 11.01
CA PHE A 119 -3.28 -4.82 11.59
C PHE A 119 -3.71 -5.35 12.95
N ALA A 120 -3.41 -6.62 13.22
CA ALA A 120 -3.58 -7.22 14.53
C ALA A 120 -2.21 -7.54 15.14
N ILE A 121 -2.08 -7.34 16.45
CA ILE A 121 -0.94 -7.84 17.21
C ILE A 121 -1.13 -9.33 17.53
N ASN A 122 -0.06 -10.10 17.39
CA ASN A 122 -0.08 -11.52 17.70
C ASN A 122 -0.12 -11.76 19.22
N LEU A 123 -1.19 -12.39 19.69
CA LEU A 123 -1.38 -12.73 21.11
C LEU A 123 -0.28 -13.62 21.68
N GLU A 124 0.44 -14.37 20.84
CA GLU A 124 1.55 -15.20 21.29
C GLU A 124 2.76 -14.39 21.77
N VAL A 125 2.88 -13.13 21.37
CA VAL A 125 4.04 -12.28 21.69
C VAL A 125 3.66 -10.97 22.37
N ALA A 126 2.41 -10.53 22.25
CA ALA A 126 1.91 -9.32 22.88
C ALA A 126 2.21 -9.28 24.39
N GLY A 127 2.74 -8.15 24.87
CA GLY A 127 3.08 -7.93 26.28
C GLY A 127 4.29 -8.73 26.79
N LYS A 128 4.88 -9.62 25.98
CA LYS A 128 6.03 -10.42 26.41
C LYS A 128 7.33 -9.64 26.27
N LYS A 129 8.29 -9.95 27.14
CA LYS A 129 9.67 -9.54 26.94
C LYS A 129 10.26 -10.28 25.73
N LEU A 130 11.20 -9.65 25.02
CA LEU A 130 11.80 -10.22 23.81
C LEU A 130 12.54 -11.54 24.08
N ASP A 131 13.15 -11.69 25.25
CA ASP A 131 13.83 -12.92 25.70
C ASP A 131 12.86 -14.06 26.05
N ALA A 132 11.61 -13.73 26.39
CA ALA A 132 10.56 -14.70 26.66
C ALA A 132 9.87 -15.23 25.38
N VAL A 133 10.14 -14.63 24.21
CA VAL A 133 9.61 -15.10 22.92
C VAL A 133 10.50 -16.21 22.38
N LYS A 134 10.03 -17.46 22.52
CA LYS A 134 10.78 -18.66 22.12
C LYS A 134 10.99 -18.77 20.61
N ASP A 135 9.95 -18.43 19.84
CA ASP A 135 9.97 -18.49 18.39
C ASP A 135 9.88 -17.06 17.83
N LYS A 136 10.98 -16.57 17.26
CA LYS A 136 11.05 -15.24 16.65
C LYS A 136 10.52 -15.21 15.21
N SER A 137 10.19 -16.37 14.65
CA SER A 137 9.61 -16.47 13.31
C SER A 137 8.12 -16.10 13.29
N VAL A 138 7.46 -16.14 14.45
CA VAL A 138 6.08 -15.67 14.59
C VAL A 138 6.01 -14.15 14.38
N PRO A 139 4.97 -13.65 13.72
CA PRO A 139 4.87 -12.23 13.47
C PRO A 139 4.56 -11.45 14.74
N LEU A 140 5.04 -10.21 14.78
CA LEU A 140 4.65 -9.22 15.77
C LEU A 140 3.27 -8.66 15.43
N LEU A 141 3.13 -8.13 14.21
CA LEU A 141 1.86 -7.69 13.65
C LEU A 141 1.61 -8.44 12.34
N PHE A 142 0.34 -8.63 12.02
CA PHE A 142 -0.07 -9.18 10.74
C PHE A 142 -1.36 -8.52 10.30
N GLU A 143 -1.51 -8.41 9.00
CA GLU A 143 -2.69 -7.84 8.39
C GLU A 143 -3.89 -8.78 8.49
N VAL A 144 -5.06 -8.21 8.74
CA VAL A 144 -6.33 -8.91 8.85
C VAL A 144 -7.40 -8.26 7.96
N PRO A 145 -8.39 -9.02 7.47
CA PRO A 145 -9.39 -8.51 6.53
C PRO A 145 -10.21 -7.32 7.04
N LYS A 146 -10.40 -7.21 8.36
CA LYS A 146 -11.25 -6.17 8.96
C LYS A 146 -10.40 -5.11 9.63
N ALA A 147 -10.64 -3.85 9.28
CA ALA A 147 -10.12 -2.71 10.02
C ALA A 147 -10.71 -2.65 11.44
N GLY A 148 -9.93 -2.15 12.39
CA GLY A 148 -10.33 -2.01 13.78
C GLY A 148 -9.18 -1.51 14.63
N LYS A 149 -9.52 -0.90 15.76
CA LYS A 149 -8.55 -0.35 16.70
C LYS A 149 -8.07 -1.44 17.66
N ASN A 150 -6.76 -1.49 17.91
CA ASN A 150 -6.13 -2.41 18.85
C ASN A 150 -6.52 -3.87 18.59
N LEU A 151 -6.59 -4.28 17.32
CA LEU A 151 -6.92 -5.66 16.99
C LEU A 151 -5.84 -6.58 17.54
N ALA A 152 -6.26 -7.68 18.16
CA ALA A 152 -5.35 -8.65 18.75
C ALA A 152 -5.96 -10.04 18.60
N GLN A 153 -5.23 -10.95 17.95
CA GLN A 153 -5.66 -12.33 17.79
C GLN A 153 -4.44 -13.25 17.60
N PRO A 154 -4.59 -14.57 17.81
CA PRO A 154 -3.52 -15.51 17.50
C PRO A 154 -3.21 -15.48 16.00
N TYR A 155 -1.93 -15.51 15.63
CA TYR A 155 -1.57 -15.54 14.23
C TYR A 155 -2.03 -16.83 13.54
N LYS A 156 -2.77 -16.67 12.45
CA LYS A 156 -3.08 -17.72 11.50
C LYS A 156 -2.95 -17.15 10.10
N PRO A 157 -2.27 -17.83 9.16
CA PRO A 157 -2.22 -17.39 7.77
C PRO A 157 -3.64 -17.19 7.23
N SER A 158 -3.95 -15.97 6.83
CA SER A 158 -5.23 -15.65 6.20
C SER A 158 -5.29 -16.25 4.78
N PRO A 159 -6.45 -16.73 4.33
CA PRO A 159 -6.61 -17.24 2.96
C PRO A 159 -6.20 -16.19 1.91
N PHE A 160 -5.47 -16.61 0.88
CA PHE A 160 -4.93 -15.70 -0.15
C PHE A 160 -6.03 -15.07 -1.02
N ASP A 161 -7.08 -15.83 -1.32
CA ASP A 161 -8.27 -15.37 -2.05
C ASP A 161 -9.00 -14.20 -1.36
N GLN A 162 -8.87 -14.11 -0.04
CA GLN A 162 -9.40 -13.01 0.77
C GLN A 162 -8.45 -11.82 0.88
N SER A 163 -7.23 -11.91 0.36
CA SER A 163 -6.29 -10.79 0.45
C SER A 163 -6.79 -9.59 -0.35
N PRO A 164 -6.27 -8.39 -0.06
CA PRO A 164 -6.52 -7.24 -0.90
C PRO A 164 -5.94 -7.42 -2.30
N GLY A 165 -6.48 -6.66 -3.25
CA GLY A 165 -6.04 -6.68 -4.66
C GLY A 165 -4.76 -5.89 -4.88
N MET A 166 -4.01 -6.25 -5.92
CA MET A 166 -2.92 -5.42 -6.42
C MET A 166 -3.50 -4.34 -7.34
N MET A 167 -2.96 -3.14 -7.22
CA MET A 167 -3.39 -1.95 -7.94
C MET A 167 -3.68 -2.19 -9.43
N GLY A 168 -4.93 -1.96 -9.86
CA GLY A 168 -5.34 -2.05 -11.27
C GLY A 168 -5.31 -3.47 -11.87
N MET A 169 -5.04 -4.50 -11.06
CA MET A 169 -5.02 -5.89 -11.47
C MET A 169 -6.08 -6.69 -10.71
N SER A 170 -6.61 -7.74 -11.35
CA SER A 170 -7.51 -8.70 -10.71
C SER A 170 -6.79 -9.62 -9.71
N GLU A 171 -5.46 -9.53 -9.67
CA GLU A 171 -4.60 -10.34 -8.82
C GLU A 171 -4.60 -9.89 -7.36
N LYS A 172 -4.41 -10.85 -6.48
CA LYS A 172 -4.36 -10.69 -5.03
C LYS A 172 -2.92 -10.42 -4.60
N ARG A 173 -2.69 -9.42 -3.75
CA ARG A 173 -1.32 -9.03 -3.37
C ARG A 173 -0.72 -9.89 -2.25
N GLY A 174 -1.55 -10.69 -1.56
CA GLY A 174 -1.18 -11.36 -0.32
C GLY A 174 -1.34 -10.49 0.92
N TRP A 175 -0.85 -10.97 2.05
CA TRP A 175 -1.03 -10.34 3.36
C TRP A 175 0.27 -9.73 3.87
N TYR A 176 0.21 -8.52 4.44
CA TYR A 176 1.37 -7.92 5.08
C TYR A 176 1.66 -8.58 6.43
N ILE A 177 2.93 -8.89 6.63
CA ILE A 177 3.46 -9.48 7.85
C ILE A 177 4.61 -8.61 8.36
N VAL A 178 4.54 -8.24 9.64
CA VAL A 178 5.57 -7.50 10.35
C VAL A 178 6.21 -8.44 11.38
N PRO A 179 7.42 -8.94 11.12
CA PRO A 179 8.09 -9.84 12.06
C PRO A 179 8.65 -9.08 13.26
N ILE A 180 9.00 -9.79 14.33
CA ILE A 180 9.74 -9.21 15.46
C ILE A 180 11.12 -8.72 14.98
N ASP A 181 11.82 -9.59 14.26
CA ASP A 181 13.16 -9.33 13.69
C ASP A 181 13.13 -9.49 12.16
N GLY A 182 13.96 -8.74 11.44
CA GLY A 182 13.99 -8.69 9.97
C GLY A 182 13.01 -7.68 9.37
N ASP A 183 12.88 -7.70 8.05
CA ASP A 183 12.09 -6.73 7.29
C ASP A 183 10.61 -7.18 7.17
N PRO A 184 9.66 -6.23 7.15
CA PRO A 184 8.28 -6.53 6.78
C PRO A 184 8.18 -7.18 5.40
N TYR A 185 7.23 -8.09 5.21
CA TYR A 185 7.06 -8.84 3.98
C TYR A 185 5.59 -9.09 3.64
N LEU A 186 5.33 -9.41 2.38
CA LEU A 186 4.07 -9.92 1.87
C LEU A 186 4.10 -11.45 1.84
N LEU A 187 3.04 -12.08 2.32
CA LEU A 187 2.82 -13.52 2.21
C LEU A 187 1.87 -13.81 1.04
N GLY A 188 2.41 -14.38 -0.05
CA GLY A 188 1.67 -14.73 -1.25
C GLY A 188 1.04 -16.13 -1.24
N GLU A 189 0.36 -16.49 -2.32
CA GLU A 189 -0.44 -17.73 -2.49
C GLU A 189 0.30 -19.02 -2.13
N SER A 190 1.55 -19.15 -2.58
CA SER A 190 2.38 -20.34 -2.36
C SER A 190 3.11 -20.34 -1.02
N GLY A 191 2.80 -19.40 -0.12
CA GLY A 191 3.56 -19.13 1.10
C GLY A 191 4.88 -18.40 0.84
N ARG A 192 5.13 -17.94 -0.40
CA ARG A 192 6.30 -17.15 -0.77
C ARG A 192 6.29 -15.82 -0.02
N LYS A 193 7.43 -15.47 0.58
CA LYS A 193 7.67 -14.20 1.27
C LYS A 193 8.35 -13.22 0.32
N THR A 194 7.73 -12.06 0.12
CA THR A 194 8.29 -10.99 -0.72
C THR A 194 8.56 -9.76 0.15
N PRO A 195 9.76 -9.17 0.15
CA PRO A 195 10.05 -7.99 0.96
C PRO A 195 9.09 -6.84 0.66
N ALA A 196 8.55 -6.21 1.71
CA ALA A 196 7.64 -5.07 1.59
C ALA A 196 8.41 -3.74 1.69
N ARG A 197 9.50 -3.58 0.91
CA ARG A 197 10.35 -2.39 0.93
C ARG A 197 9.86 -1.27 0.02
N SER A 198 9.81 -0.06 0.56
CA SER A 198 9.60 1.20 -0.17
C SER A 198 10.96 1.82 -0.55
N GLY A 199 11.67 1.23 -1.52
CA GLY A 199 12.80 1.90 -2.18
C GLY A 199 14.04 1.05 -2.45
N ARG A 200 14.54 1.18 -3.69
CA ARG A 200 15.70 0.54 -4.34
C ARG A 200 15.54 -0.95 -4.66
N SER A 201 15.46 -1.19 -5.97
CA SER A 201 15.49 -2.48 -6.68
C SER A 201 14.13 -3.14 -6.89
N GLY A 202 13.69 -3.04 -8.15
CA GLY A 202 12.72 -3.84 -8.87
C GLY A 202 11.90 -4.84 -8.06
N ILE A 203 10.59 -4.60 -8.02
CA ILE A 203 9.62 -5.68 -7.98
C ILE A 203 9.83 -6.50 -9.26
N SER A 204 10.70 -7.50 -9.22
CA SER A 204 10.67 -8.62 -10.16
C SER A 204 9.73 -9.67 -9.57
N ILE A 205 8.45 -9.51 -9.88
CA ILE A 205 7.51 -10.62 -9.80
C ILE A 205 7.65 -11.34 -11.14
N ASP A 206 8.28 -12.52 -11.11
CA ASP A 206 8.24 -13.45 -12.23
C ASP A 206 6.78 -13.70 -12.59
N THR A 207 6.35 -13.09 -13.68
CA THR A 207 5.24 -13.59 -14.47
C THR A 207 5.67 -15.00 -14.89
N LYS A 208 5.07 -16.02 -14.29
CA LYS A 208 5.22 -17.38 -14.79
C LYS A 208 4.75 -17.36 -16.24
N SER A 209 5.71 -17.50 -17.15
CA SER A 209 5.57 -18.04 -18.48
C SER A 209 4.54 -19.16 -18.45
N SER A 210 3.41 -18.95 -19.12
CA SER A 210 2.51 -20.03 -19.48
C SER A 210 3.25 -20.94 -20.47
N ASP A 211 3.42 -22.20 -20.11
CA ASP A 211 3.57 -23.29 -21.09
C ASP A 211 2.25 -23.48 -21.86
#